data_AF-A0A845C887-F1
#
_entry.id   AF-A0A845C887-F1
#
_cell.length_a   1.000
_cell.length_b   1.000
_cell.length_c   1.000
_cell.angle_alpha   90.00
_cell.angle_beta   90.00
_cell.angle_gamma   90.00
#
_symmetry.space_group_name_H-M   'P 1'
#
loop_
_entity.id
_entity.type
_entity.pdbx_description
1 polymer ?
#
loop_
_entity_poly.entity_id
_entity_poly.type
_entity_poly.pdbx_seq_one_letter_code
_entity_poly.pdbx_strand_id
1 'polypeptide(L)'
;MPSDAPFGRKASAPSGPSPRIRSSAPYSPLPNRAKPAFAPIRTMPELPVEIPIPTPHQAVFIMVAVATGVASLLVVTNRNLFYSALCLVGALFGVAGVYVLLEAEFLAITQVLVYVGAIATLITFAIMLTRGIMFGTTSPNNRYMFAVMAMALLVFLLVAGVVDRVPWAVAEDLTLSGDGKSMIVDLGWEFVTTYALPLELIGLLLLIALVGAVMLARDDE
;
A
#
# COMPACT_ATOMS: atom_id res chain seq x y z
N MET A 1 34.93 -60.01 -6.31
CA MET A 1 36.00 -60.99 -6.65
C MET A 1 35.74 -61.48 -8.07
N PRO A 2 36.74 -61.75 -8.93
CA PRO A 2 38.22 -61.78 -8.74
C PRO A 2 38.94 -60.58 -9.44
N SER A 3 40.14 -60.12 -9.05
CA SER A 3 41.50 -60.75 -9.02
C SER A 3 42.12 -60.79 -10.43
N ASP A 4 43.40 -60.49 -10.72
CA ASP A 4 44.61 -60.12 -9.98
C ASP A 4 45.60 -59.43 -10.93
N ALA A 5 46.64 -58.81 -10.35
CA ALA A 5 47.81 -58.19 -10.98
C ALA A 5 48.67 -59.17 -11.82
N PRO A 6 49.71 -58.71 -12.57
CA PRO A 6 51.02 -58.49 -11.92
C PRO A 6 51.97 -57.42 -12.55
N PHE A 7 52.82 -56.87 -11.66
CA PHE A 7 54.25 -56.52 -11.79
C PHE A 7 54.87 -55.96 -13.10
N GLY A 8 55.38 -54.73 -13.00
CA GLY A 8 56.84 -54.49 -12.87
C GLY A 8 57.66 -54.21 -14.14
N ARG A 9 58.23 -52.99 -14.23
CA ARG A 9 59.64 -52.74 -14.64
C ARG A 9 60.06 -51.30 -14.34
N LYS A 10 61.07 -51.14 -13.48
CA LYS A 10 61.88 -49.91 -13.39
C LYS A 10 62.92 -49.95 -14.50
N ALA A 11 63.08 -48.85 -15.24
CA ALA A 11 64.24 -48.62 -16.09
C ALA A 11 64.83 -47.24 -15.77
N SER A 12 66.12 -47.28 -15.43
CA SER A 12 67.05 -46.23 -15.06
C SER A 12 67.21 -45.13 -16.12
N ALA A 13 67.15 -43.87 -15.68
CA ALA A 13 67.51 -42.72 -16.51
C ALA A 13 69.04 -42.47 -16.47
N PRO A 14 69.69 -42.20 -17.61
CA PRO A 14 71.13 -41.96 -17.68
C PRO A 14 71.52 -40.56 -17.17
N SER A 15 72.58 -40.50 -16.38
CA SER A 15 73.24 -39.30 -15.86
C SER A 15 73.95 -38.52 -16.97
N GLY A 16 73.27 -37.50 -17.53
CA GLY A 16 73.88 -36.54 -18.44
C GLY A 16 74.66 -35.43 -17.70
N PRO A 17 75.69 -34.82 -18.33
CA PRO A 17 76.59 -33.88 -17.68
C PRO A 17 75.88 -32.57 -17.31
N SER A 18 76.14 -32.12 -16.08
CA SER A 18 75.59 -30.90 -15.48
C SER A 18 75.85 -29.67 -16.37
N PRO A 19 74.83 -28.87 -16.73
CA PRO A 19 75.04 -27.68 -17.53
C PRO A 19 75.84 -26.64 -16.74
N ARG A 20 77.01 -26.27 -17.26
CA ARG A 20 77.86 -25.21 -16.72
C ARG A 20 77.07 -23.90 -16.75
N ILE A 21 76.74 -23.37 -15.58
CA ILE A 21 76.09 -22.07 -15.43
C ILE A 21 77.06 -21.02 -15.97
N ARG A 22 76.73 -20.48 -17.14
CA ARG A 22 77.41 -19.34 -17.75
C ARG A 22 77.22 -18.16 -16.79
N SER A 23 78.33 -17.62 -16.27
CA SER A 23 78.37 -16.38 -15.51
C SER A 23 77.62 -15.30 -16.30
N SER A 24 76.42 -14.95 -15.83
CA SER A 24 75.67 -13.80 -16.32
C SER A 24 76.39 -12.54 -15.85
N ALA A 25 76.59 -11.61 -16.78
CA ALA A 25 77.22 -10.31 -16.54
C ALA A 25 76.65 -9.61 -15.28
N PRO A 26 77.45 -8.80 -14.57
CA PRO A 26 77.01 -8.12 -13.36
C PRO A 26 75.77 -7.26 -13.64
N TYR A 27 74.70 -7.50 -12.88
CA TYR A 27 73.47 -6.73 -12.92
C TYR A 27 73.81 -5.26 -12.65
N SER A 28 73.71 -4.39 -13.65
CA SER A 28 73.60 -2.96 -13.41
C SER A 28 72.25 -2.71 -12.73
N PRO A 29 72.19 -2.10 -11.54
CA PRO A 29 70.90 -1.78 -10.94
C PRO A 29 70.13 -0.89 -11.91
N LEU A 30 68.90 -1.29 -12.23
CA LEU A 30 68.01 -0.44 -13.01
C LEU A 30 67.94 0.92 -12.32
N PRO A 31 68.11 2.05 -13.04
CA PRO A 31 67.90 3.36 -12.44
C PRO A 31 66.49 3.37 -11.83
N ASN A 32 66.39 3.80 -10.58
CA ASN A 32 65.18 3.79 -9.77
C ASN A 32 64.06 4.58 -10.45
N ARG A 33 63.37 3.96 -11.40
CA ARG A 33 62.12 4.47 -11.97
C ARG A 33 61.08 4.30 -10.88
N ALA A 34 60.72 5.41 -10.25
CA ALA A 34 59.50 5.47 -9.45
C ALA A 34 58.38 4.83 -10.27
N LYS A 35 57.74 3.79 -9.71
CA LYS A 35 56.56 3.18 -10.31
C LYS A 35 55.56 4.32 -10.58
N PRO A 36 54.96 4.44 -11.77
CA PRO A 36 53.94 5.45 -11.99
C PRO A 36 52.88 5.23 -10.91
N ALA A 37 52.65 6.27 -10.10
CA ALA A 37 51.60 6.22 -9.10
C ALA A 37 50.31 5.99 -9.88
N PHE A 38 49.74 4.79 -9.76
CA PHE A 38 48.38 4.54 -10.22
C PHE A 38 47.51 5.56 -9.48
N ALA A 39 47.00 6.55 -10.19
CA ALA A 39 46.00 7.44 -9.62
C ALA A 39 44.87 6.53 -9.10
N PRO A 40 44.44 6.67 -7.84
CA PRO A 40 43.34 5.88 -7.32
C PRO A 40 42.18 6.09 -8.29
N ILE A 41 41.60 4.98 -8.77
CA ILE A 41 40.40 4.99 -9.60
C ILE A 41 39.44 5.93 -8.87
N ARG A 42 39.16 7.11 -9.45
CA ARG A 42 38.18 8.04 -8.89
C ARG A 42 36.95 7.18 -8.66
N THR A 43 36.50 7.13 -7.41
CA THR A 43 35.20 6.60 -7.01
C THR A 43 34.22 6.96 -8.11
N MET A 44 33.73 5.96 -8.85
CA MET A 44 32.66 6.20 -9.80
C MET A 44 31.56 6.91 -9.00
N PRO A 45 31.00 8.04 -9.47
CA PRO A 45 29.82 8.58 -8.83
C PRO A 45 28.82 7.43 -8.80
N GLU A 46 28.40 7.00 -7.60
CA GLU A 46 27.32 6.03 -7.50
C GLU A 46 26.16 6.59 -8.32
N LEU A 47 25.67 5.82 -9.29
CA LEU A 47 24.53 6.25 -10.10
C LEU A 47 23.34 6.41 -9.13
N PRO A 48 22.78 7.62 -8.94
CA PRO A 48 21.69 7.83 -8.00
C PRO A 48 20.35 7.48 -8.64
N VAL A 49 20.26 6.27 -9.22
CA VAL A 49 19.00 5.73 -9.75
C VAL A 49 18.83 4.32 -9.22
N GLU A 50 18.55 4.21 -7.92
CA GLU A 50 17.69 3.14 -7.45
C GLU A 50 16.35 3.35 -8.16
N ILE A 51 16.01 2.49 -9.12
CA ILE A 51 14.63 2.45 -9.62
C ILE A 51 13.78 2.08 -8.41
N PRO A 52 12.84 2.94 -7.93
CA PRO A 52 12.02 2.60 -6.78
C PRO A 52 11.04 1.52 -7.24
N ILE A 53 11.41 0.25 -7.11
CA ILE A 53 10.46 -0.84 -7.25
C ILE A 53 9.54 -0.72 -6.02
N PRO A 54 8.22 -0.54 -6.20
CA PRO A 54 7.32 -0.45 -5.06
C PRO A 54 7.49 -1.71 -4.22
N THR A 55 7.62 -1.55 -2.90
CA THR A 55 7.61 -2.70 -2.00
C THR A 55 6.28 -3.46 -2.19
N PRO A 56 6.20 -4.77 -1.88
CA PRO A 56 4.96 -5.52 -2.05
C PRO A 56 3.76 -4.86 -1.34
N HIS A 57 3.98 -4.27 -0.16
CA HIS A 57 2.98 -3.50 0.58
C HIS A 57 2.54 -2.23 -0.18
N GLN A 58 3.48 -1.44 -0.71
CA GLN A 58 3.18 -0.26 -1.53
C GLN A 58 2.43 -0.62 -2.81
N ALA A 59 2.79 -1.72 -3.46
CA ALA A 59 2.11 -2.19 -4.67
C ALA A 59 0.65 -2.56 -4.38
N VAL A 60 0.39 -3.28 -3.28
CA VAL A 60 -0.97 -3.59 -2.83
C VAL A 60 -1.74 -2.33 -2.45
N PHE A 61 -1.11 -1.38 -1.76
CA PHE A 61 -1.73 -0.10 -1.43
C PHE A 61 -2.16 0.67 -2.67
N ILE A 62 -1.28 0.83 -3.66
CA ILE A 62 -1.60 1.54 -4.92
C ILE A 62 -2.74 0.82 -5.65
N MET A 63 -2.72 -0.51 -5.72
CA MET A 63 -3.78 -1.30 -6.33
C MET A 63 -5.13 -1.06 -5.65
N VAL A 64 -5.18 -1.12 -4.31
CA VAL A 64 -6.41 -0.87 -3.53
C VAL A 64 -6.87 0.58 -3.69
N ALA A 65 -5.96 1.55 -3.65
CA ALA A 65 -6.28 2.97 -3.81
C ALA A 65 -6.87 3.26 -5.20
N VAL A 66 -6.26 2.72 -6.27
CA VAL A 66 -6.79 2.86 -7.64
C VAL A 66 -8.13 2.16 -7.77
N ALA A 67 -8.29 0.93 -7.26
CA ALA A 67 -9.56 0.21 -7.29
C ALA A 67 -10.67 0.99 -6.57
N THR A 68 -10.36 1.58 -5.41
CA THR A 68 -11.28 2.42 -4.63
C THR A 68 -11.68 3.68 -5.39
N GLY A 69 -10.71 4.35 -6.03
CA GLY A 69 -10.95 5.54 -6.86
C GLY A 69 -11.81 5.23 -8.08
N VAL A 70 -11.53 4.13 -8.78
CA VAL A 70 -12.33 3.67 -9.93
C VAL A 70 -13.74 3.32 -9.50
N ALA A 71 -13.91 2.57 -8.41
CA ALA A 71 -15.23 2.24 -7.86
C ALA A 71 -16.01 3.51 -7.52
N SER A 72 -15.38 4.47 -6.84
CA SER A 72 -15.99 5.76 -6.47
C SER A 72 -16.41 6.58 -7.70
N LEU A 73 -15.60 6.57 -8.76
CA LEU A 73 -15.93 7.22 -10.03
C LEU A 73 -17.13 6.53 -10.70
N LEU A 74 -17.19 5.19 -10.66
CA LEU A 74 -18.32 4.41 -11.20
C LEU A 74 -19.62 4.69 -10.45
N VAL A 75 -19.58 4.94 -9.13
CA VAL A 75 -20.79 5.30 -8.36
C VAL A 75 -21.47 6.53 -8.96
N VAL A 76 -20.71 7.58 -9.29
CA VAL A 76 -21.25 8.87 -9.73
C VAL A 76 -21.44 8.98 -11.24
N THR A 77 -20.72 8.19 -12.03
CA THR A 77 -20.82 8.22 -13.50
C THR A 77 -21.90 7.28 -14.04
N ASN A 78 -22.24 6.22 -13.30
CA ASN A 78 -23.17 5.23 -13.79
C ASN A 78 -24.62 5.72 -13.70
N ARG A 79 -25.41 5.40 -14.74
CA ARG A 79 -26.80 5.88 -14.87
C ARG A 79 -27.82 5.00 -14.15
N ASN A 80 -27.43 3.77 -13.86
CA ASN A 80 -28.28 2.81 -13.17
C ASN A 80 -27.94 2.79 -11.69
N LEU A 81 -28.88 3.24 -10.86
CA LEU A 81 -28.72 3.40 -9.41
C LEU A 81 -28.37 2.10 -8.69
N PHE A 82 -28.84 0.95 -9.19
CA PHE A 82 -28.48 -0.34 -8.60
C PHE A 82 -26.99 -0.65 -8.79
N TYR A 83 -26.46 -0.45 -10.00
CA TYR A 83 -25.04 -0.63 -10.24
C TYR A 83 -24.20 0.43 -9.51
N SER A 84 -24.68 1.67 -9.39
CA SER A 84 -24.04 2.68 -8.55
C SER A 84 -23.96 2.24 -7.08
N ALA A 85 -25.02 1.64 -6.54
CA ALA A 85 -25.04 1.12 -5.18
C ALA A 85 -24.06 -0.06 -4.99
N LEU A 86 -23.96 -0.98 -5.97
CA LEU A 86 -22.95 -2.05 -5.94
C LEU A 86 -21.52 -1.50 -6.05
N CYS A 87 -21.29 -0.48 -6.88
CA CYS A 87 -19.98 0.18 -6.96
C CYS A 87 -19.63 0.89 -5.65
N LEU A 88 -20.63 1.41 -4.92
CA LEU A 88 -20.45 2.02 -3.61
C LEU A 88 -19.98 0.98 -2.58
N VAL A 89 -20.57 -0.22 -2.59
CA VAL A 89 -20.09 -1.35 -1.78
C VAL A 89 -18.63 -1.66 -2.09
N GLY A 90 -18.26 -1.71 -3.38
CA GLY A 90 -16.87 -1.89 -3.81
C GLY A 90 -15.92 -0.80 -3.30
N ALA A 91 -16.34 0.47 -3.37
CA ALA A 91 -15.55 1.60 -2.86
C ALA A 91 -15.36 1.52 -1.33
N LEU A 92 -16.41 1.18 -0.58
CA LEU A 92 -16.36 1.04 0.87
C LEU A 92 -15.49 -0.15 1.32
N PHE A 93 -15.50 -1.26 0.56
CA PHE A 93 -14.55 -2.36 0.76
C PHE A 93 -13.11 -1.94 0.45
N GLY A 94 -12.91 -1.13 -0.58
CA GLY A 94 -11.60 -0.56 -0.88
C GLY A 94 -11.04 0.27 0.28
N VAL A 95 -11.87 1.11 0.90
CA VAL A 95 -11.51 1.85 2.13
C VAL A 95 -11.20 0.90 3.30
N ALA A 96 -11.98 -0.17 3.48
CA ALA A 96 -11.66 -1.18 4.49
C ALA A 96 -10.30 -1.84 4.23
N GLY A 97 -9.96 -2.11 2.97
CA GLY A 97 -8.65 -2.60 2.56
C GLY A 97 -7.52 -1.64 2.91
N VAL A 98 -7.74 -0.33 2.75
CA VAL A 98 -6.77 0.70 3.21
C VAL A 98 -6.57 0.64 4.72
N TYR A 99 -7.64 0.47 5.52
CA TYR A 99 -7.51 0.31 6.98
C TYR A 99 -6.72 -0.94 7.37
N VAL A 100 -6.91 -2.06 6.67
CA VAL A 100 -6.09 -3.27 6.90
C VAL A 100 -4.61 -2.99 6.62
N LEU A 101 -4.30 -2.28 5.52
CA LEU A 101 -2.92 -1.94 5.17
C LEU A 101 -2.26 -0.94 6.14
N LEU A 102 -3.08 -0.17 6.87
CA LEU A 102 -2.66 0.73 7.95
C LEU A 102 -2.68 0.04 9.32
N GLU A 103 -2.85 -1.28 9.37
CA GLU A 103 -2.91 -2.09 10.61
C GLU A 103 -4.03 -1.67 11.58
N ALA A 104 -5.06 -1.02 11.05
CA ALA A 104 -6.23 -0.56 11.80
C ALA A 104 -7.36 -1.60 11.74
N GLU A 105 -7.14 -2.78 12.34
CA GLU A 105 -8.05 -3.94 12.23
C GLU A 105 -9.47 -3.64 12.73
N PHE A 106 -9.59 -2.98 13.89
CA PHE A 106 -10.90 -2.62 14.45
C PHE A 106 -11.70 -1.70 13.52
N LEU A 107 -11.04 -0.71 12.91
CA LEU A 107 -11.68 0.19 11.94
C LEU A 107 -12.03 -0.55 10.64
N ALA A 108 -11.17 -1.45 10.16
CA ALA A 108 -11.46 -2.26 8.98
C ALA A 108 -12.71 -3.13 9.17
N ILE A 109 -12.80 -3.84 10.30
CA ILE A 109 -13.96 -4.69 10.61
C ILE A 109 -15.22 -3.83 10.77
N THR A 110 -15.14 -2.71 11.49
CA THR A 110 -16.27 -1.79 11.67
C THR A 110 -16.71 -1.18 10.34
N GLN A 111 -15.78 -0.87 9.44
CA GLN A 111 -16.05 -0.37 8.10
C GLN A 111 -16.90 -1.37 7.30
N VAL A 112 -16.53 -2.65 7.35
CA VAL A 112 -17.29 -3.71 6.69
C VAL A 112 -18.64 -3.94 7.37
N LEU A 113 -18.69 -3.98 8.70
CA LEU A 113 -19.93 -4.27 9.43
C LEU A 113 -20.97 -3.15 9.28
N VAL A 114 -20.58 -1.90 9.48
CA VAL A 114 -21.50 -0.75 9.52
C VAL A 114 -21.74 -0.20 8.12
N TYR A 115 -20.68 0.14 7.37
CA TYR A 115 -20.85 0.83 6.10
C TYR A 115 -21.25 -0.11 4.98
N VAL A 116 -20.54 -1.23 4.83
CA VAL A 116 -20.90 -2.22 3.82
C VAL A 116 -22.12 -3.04 4.25
N GLY A 117 -22.10 -3.57 5.47
CA GLY A 117 -23.09 -4.51 5.97
C GLY A 117 -24.46 -3.89 6.17
N ALA A 118 -24.53 -2.77 6.91
CA ALA A 118 -25.80 -2.11 7.22
C ALA A 118 -26.18 -1.02 6.22
N ILE A 119 -25.35 0.04 6.10
CA ILE A 119 -25.74 1.27 5.37
C ILE A 119 -25.89 1.01 3.88
N ALA A 120 -24.86 0.46 3.22
CA ALA A 120 -24.91 0.23 1.78
C ALA A 120 -25.98 -0.81 1.40
N THR A 121 -26.16 -1.85 2.22
CA THR A 121 -27.24 -2.82 2.05
C THR A 121 -28.62 -2.18 2.18
N LEU A 122 -28.84 -1.31 3.18
CA LEU A 122 -30.09 -0.58 3.36
C LEU A 122 -30.38 0.35 2.17
N ILE A 123 -29.37 1.07 1.68
CA ILE A 123 -29.49 1.90 0.48
C ILE A 123 -29.84 1.03 -0.74
N THR A 124 -29.18 -0.11 -0.90
CA THR A 124 -29.44 -1.04 -2.02
C THR A 124 -30.87 -1.57 -1.97
N PHE A 125 -31.34 -2.01 -0.81
CA PHE A 125 -32.73 -2.44 -0.62
C PHE A 125 -33.72 -1.30 -0.89
N ALA A 126 -33.47 -0.09 -0.39
CA ALA A 126 -34.32 1.06 -0.63
C ALA A 126 -34.43 1.39 -2.13
N ILE A 127 -33.31 1.36 -2.85
CA ILE A 127 -33.30 1.58 -4.30
C ILE A 127 -34.09 0.48 -5.03
N MET A 128 -33.91 -0.78 -4.64
CA MET A 128 -34.61 -1.91 -5.26
C MET A 128 -36.13 -1.88 -5.01
N LEU A 129 -36.55 -1.46 -3.82
CA LEU A 129 -37.97 -1.34 -3.46
C LEU A 129 -38.64 -0.13 -4.12
N THR A 130 -37.87 0.90 -4.47
CA THR A 130 -38.40 2.10 -5.10
C THR A 130 -38.56 1.90 -6.60
N ARG A 131 -39.81 1.79 -7.05
CA ARG A 131 -40.14 1.65 -8.48
C ARG A 131 -39.85 2.95 -9.23
N GLY A 132 -39.24 2.83 -10.42
CA GLY A 132 -39.11 3.95 -11.37
C GLY A 132 -37.85 4.80 -11.24
N ILE A 133 -37.02 4.63 -10.21
CA ILE A 133 -35.77 5.38 -10.08
C ILE A 133 -34.56 4.69 -10.74
N MET A 134 -34.63 3.39 -11.02
CA MET A 134 -33.51 2.57 -11.54
C MET A 134 -32.85 3.11 -12.82
N PHE A 135 -33.60 3.83 -13.67
CA PHE A 135 -33.10 4.41 -14.91
C PHE A 135 -33.32 5.92 -14.89
N GLY A 136 -32.24 6.70 -14.77
CA GLY A 136 -32.32 8.16 -14.78
C GLY A 136 -32.84 8.70 -16.11
N THR A 137 -34.09 9.16 -16.15
CA THR A 137 -34.67 9.89 -17.29
C THR A 137 -34.33 11.38 -17.18
N THR A 138 -33.04 11.73 -17.20
CA THR A 138 -32.63 13.15 -17.19
C THR A 138 -31.65 13.41 -18.31
N SER A 139 -32.04 14.33 -19.20
CA SER A 139 -31.21 14.86 -20.28
C SER A 139 -29.86 15.35 -19.72
N PRO A 140 -28.71 14.89 -20.25
CA PRO A 140 -27.39 15.18 -19.68
C PRO A 140 -26.88 16.58 -20.04
N ASN A 141 -27.75 17.53 -20.40
CA ASN A 141 -27.32 18.91 -20.61
C ASN A 141 -27.21 19.65 -19.27
N ASN A 142 -26.26 19.21 -18.44
CA ASN A 142 -25.90 19.92 -17.23
C ASN A 142 -25.00 21.10 -17.63
N ARG A 143 -25.62 22.27 -17.90
CA ARG A 143 -24.92 23.52 -18.23
C ARG A 143 -23.84 23.92 -17.22
N TYR A 144 -23.90 23.36 -16.00
CA TYR A 144 -22.96 23.59 -14.92
C TYR A 144 -21.89 22.51 -14.77
N MET A 145 -21.84 21.50 -15.65
CA MET A 145 -20.87 20.39 -15.54
C MET A 145 -19.42 20.90 -15.50
N PHE A 146 -19.09 21.86 -16.35
CA PHE A 146 -17.76 22.49 -16.33
C PHE A 146 -17.48 23.26 -15.04
N ALA A 147 -18.48 23.96 -14.49
CA ALA A 147 -18.34 24.69 -13.23
C ALA A 147 -18.14 23.74 -12.04
N VAL A 148 -18.90 22.64 -11.97
CA VAL A 148 -18.78 21.61 -10.93
C VAL A 148 -17.43 20.90 -11.02
N MET A 149 -16.99 20.55 -12.24
CA MET A 149 -15.69 19.92 -12.46
C MET A 149 -14.53 20.88 -12.11
N ALA A 150 -14.64 22.16 -12.46
CA ALA A 150 -13.65 23.17 -12.09
C ALA A 150 -13.58 23.36 -10.56
N MET A 151 -14.72 23.36 -9.87
CA MET A 151 -14.78 23.43 -8.41
C MET A 151 -14.16 22.18 -7.77
N ALA A 152 -14.50 20.98 -8.25
CA ALA A 152 -13.91 19.74 -7.75
C ALA A 152 -12.39 19.71 -7.94
N LEU A 153 -11.90 20.15 -9.10
CA LEU A 153 -10.46 20.26 -9.37
C LEU A 153 -9.79 21.29 -8.47
N LEU A 154 -10.41 22.45 -8.26
CA LEU A 154 -9.89 23.48 -7.36
C LEU A 154 -9.74 22.95 -5.94
N VAL A 155 -10.77 22.28 -5.41
CA VAL A 155 -10.74 21.67 -4.07
C VAL A 155 -9.66 20.59 -4.01
N PHE A 156 -9.54 19.74 -5.02
CA PHE A 156 -8.49 18.72 -5.09
C PHE A 156 -7.09 19.34 -5.05
N LEU A 157 -6.82 20.36 -5.87
CA LEU A 157 -5.53 21.04 -5.89
C LEU A 157 -5.22 21.75 -4.57
N LEU A 158 -6.23 22.34 -3.92
CA LEU A 158 -6.07 22.95 -2.61
C LEU A 158 -5.66 21.90 -1.57
N VAL A 159 -6.39 20.78 -1.49
CA VAL A 159 -6.08 19.70 -0.55
C VAL A 159 -4.71 19.09 -0.85
N ALA A 160 -4.39 18.83 -2.13
CA ALA A 160 -3.08 18.33 -2.53
C ALA A 160 -1.95 19.31 -2.16
N GLY A 161 -2.18 20.62 -2.34
CA GLY A 161 -1.25 21.66 -1.92
C GLY A 161 -1.04 21.71 -0.40
N VAL A 162 -2.10 21.51 0.40
CA VAL A 162 -1.96 21.42 1.86
C VAL A 162 -1.17 20.17 2.25
N VAL A 163 -1.46 19.02 1.65
CA VAL A 163 -0.77 17.76 1.92
C VAL A 163 0.72 17.86 1.57
N ASP A 164 1.09 18.51 0.46
CA ASP A 164 2.48 18.67 0.04
C ASP A 164 3.26 19.68 0.89
N ARG A 165 2.60 20.76 1.35
CA ARG A 165 3.28 21.90 2.00
C ARG A 165 3.33 21.83 3.51
N VAL A 166 2.43 21.09 4.15
CA VAL A 166 2.43 20.93 5.60
C VAL A 166 3.47 19.89 5.98
N PRO A 167 4.44 20.20 6.87
CA PRO A 167 5.38 19.22 7.38
C PRO A 167 4.65 18.31 8.38
N TRP A 168 4.12 17.20 7.89
CA TRP A 168 3.46 16.20 8.72
C TRP A 168 4.48 15.55 9.64
N ALA A 169 4.20 15.56 10.95
CA ALA A 169 4.99 14.80 11.91
C ALA A 169 4.72 13.31 11.66
N VAL A 170 5.68 12.62 11.05
CA VAL A 170 5.65 11.16 10.92
C VAL A 170 6.26 10.59 12.20
N ALA A 171 5.50 9.81 12.95
CA ALA A 171 6.03 9.09 14.09
C ALA A 171 6.94 7.96 13.57
N GLU A 172 8.26 8.18 13.57
CA GLU A 172 9.25 7.19 13.09
C GLU A 172 9.37 5.96 14.01
N ASP A 173 8.94 6.08 15.27
CA ASP A 173 9.01 5.04 16.31
C ASP A 173 7.63 4.55 16.76
N LEU A 174 6.75 4.21 15.82
CA LEU A 174 5.74 3.20 16.13
C LEU A 174 6.41 1.83 16.05
N THR A 175 7.28 1.51 17.02
CA THR A 175 7.41 0.10 17.40
C THR A 175 6.00 -0.33 17.78
N LEU A 176 5.35 -1.07 16.87
CA LEU A 176 4.05 -1.71 17.03
C LEU A 176 4.18 -2.79 18.13
N SER A 177 4.45 -2.33 19.35
CA SER A 177 4.61 -3.14 20.56
C SER A 177 3.29 -3.23 21.33
N GLY A 178 2.23 -2.56 20.85
CA GLY A 178 0.87 -2.84 21.29
C GLY A 178 0.32 -4.00 20.49
N ASP A 179 0.13 -5.15 21.14
CA ASP A 179 -0.76 -6.21 20.65
C ASP A 179 -2.07 -5.55 20.18
N GLY A 180 -2.61 -5.89 19.01
CA GLY A 180 -3.85 -5.29 18.50
C GLY A 180 -5.02 -5.39 19.49
N LYS A 181 -4.94 -6.38 20.39
CA LYS A 181 -5.80 -6.53 21.56
C LYS A 181 -5.72 -5.36 22.56
N SER A 182 -4.53 -4.80 22.80
CA SER A 182 -4.32 -3.64 23.67
C SER A 182 -5.06 -2.42 23.13
N MET A 183 -4.93 -2.13 21.83
CA MET A 183 -5.58 -0.96 21.22
C MET A 183 -7.10 -0.96 21.38
N ILE A 184 -7.75 -2.12 21.28
CA ILE A 184 -9.20 -2.25 21.46
C ILE A 184 -9.60 -2.03 22.92
N VAL A 185 -8.81 -2.55 23.87
CA VAL A 185 -9.04 -2.36 25.31
C VAL A 185 -8.86 -0.89 25.69
N ASP A 186 -7.80 -0.26 25.19
CA ASP A 186 -7.50 1.16 25.42
C ASP A 186 -8.60 2.06 24.84
N LEU A 187 -9.07 1.76 23.62
CA LEU A 187 -10.20 2.48 23.01
C LEU A 187 -11.49 2.31 23.82
N GLY A 188 -11.77 1.10 24.30
CA GLY A 188 -12.93 0.82 25.15
C GLY A 188 -12.88 1.58 26.47
N TRP A 189 -11.70 1.66 27.08
CA TRP A 189 -11.49 2.44 28.30
C TRP A 189 -11.69 3.94 28.06
N GLU A 190 -11.16 4.47 26.97
CA GLU A 190 -11.30 5.87 26.61
C GLU A 190 -12.79 6.25 26.33
N PHE A 191 -13.57 5.33 25.74
CA PHE A 191 -15.01 5.54 25.54
C PHE A 191 -15.81 5.63 26.83
N VAL A 192 -15.44 4.91 27.89
CA VAL A 192 -16.16 4.94 29.17
C VAL A 192 -15.62 5.98 30.15
N THR A 193 -14.48 6.59 29.85
CA THR A 193 -13.84 7.62 30.69
C THR A 193 -13.90 9.00 30.02
N THR A 194 -12.98 9.30 29.12
CA THR A 194 -12.87 10.61 28.46
C THR A 194 -14.03 10.89 27.51
N TYR A 195 -14.46 9.91 26.73
CA TYR A 195 -15.52 10.06 25.73
C TYR A 195 -16.88 9.52 26.19
N ALA A 196 -17.10 9.41 27.50
CA ALA A 196 -18.38 8.94 28.06
C ALA A 196 -19.56 9.81 27.63
N LEU A 197 -19.40 11.13 27.60
CA LEU A 197 -20.44 12.05 27.17
C LEU A 197 -20.80 11.89 25.67
N PRO A 198 -19.84 11.89 24.72
CA PRO A 198 -20.13 11.54 23.33
C PRO A 198 -20.81 10.18 23.16
N LEU A 199 -20.41 9.16 23.93
CA LEU A 199 -21.02 7.83 23.86
C LEU A 199 -22.51 7.88 24.24
N GLU A 200 -22.86 8.60 25.31
CA GLU A 200 -24.25 8.79 25.73
C GLU A 200 -25.07 9.57 24.69
N LEU A 201 -24.49 10.63 24.12
CA LEU A 201 -25.13 11.40 23.05
C LEU A 201 -25.38 10.58 21.78
N ILE A 202 -24.45 9.70 21.40
CA ILE A 202 -24.64 8.78 20.27
C ILE A 202 -25.72 7.75 20.61
N GLY A 203 -25.76 7.24 21.85
CA GLY A 203 -26.84 6.37 22.32
C GLY A 203 -28.22 7.03 22.19
N LEU A 204 -28.34 8.29 22.62
CA LEU A 204 -29.56 9.08 22.46
C LEU A 204 -29.89 9.33 20.99
N LEU A 205 -28.88 9.64 20.17
CA LEU A 205 -29.05 9.81 18.72
C LEU A 205 -29.61 8.55 18.06
N LEU A 206 -29.09 7.37 18.42
CA LEU A 206 -29.56 6.09 17.91
C LEU A 206 -31.00 5.79 18.37
N LEU A 207 -31.33 6.12 19.62
CA LEU A 207 -32.70 6.00 20.14
C LEU A 207 -33.66 6.88 19.33
N ILE A 208 -33.31 8.15 19.12
CA ILE A 208 -34.11 9.09 18.34
C ILE A 208 -34.24 8.62 16.89
N ALA A 209 -33.16 8.13 16.27
CA ALA A 209 -33.18 7.60 14.91
C ALA A 209 -34.10 6.38 14.78
N LEU A 210 -34.07 5.45 15.75
CA LEU A 210 -34.94 4.27 15.76
C LEU A 210 -36.42 4.69 15.90
N VAL A 211 -36.74 5.52 16.89
CA VAL A 211 -38.11 6.01 17.11
C VAL A 211 -38.61 6.77 15.89
N GLY A 212 -37.78 7.66 15.32
CA GLY A 212 -38.10 8.42 14.12
C GLY A 212 -38.35 7.53 12.89
N ALA A 213 -37.51 6.53 12.68
CA ALA A 213 -37.69 5.57 11.58
C ALA A 213 -38.99 4.76 11.73
N VAL A 214 -39.30 4.27 12.94
CA VAL A 214 -40.54 3.52 13.20
C VAL A 214 -41.78 4.40 13.05
N MET A 215 -41.75 5.63 13.57
CA MET A 215 -42.86 6.59 13.43
C MET A 215 -43.11 7.01 11.99
N LEU A 216 -42.08 7.01 11.14
CA LEU A 216 -42.22 7.30 9.70
C LEU A 216 -42.69 6.09 8.90
N ALA A 217 -42.30 4.87 9.32
CA ALA A 217 -42.63 3.63 8.63
C ALA A 217 -43.98 3.04 9.04
N ARG A 218 -44.57 3.48 10.16
CA ARG A 218 -45.93 3.07 10.54
C ARG A 218 -46.93 3.75 9.60
N ASP A 219 -47.89 2.99 9.10
CA ASP A 219 -49.05 3.54 8.41
C ASP A 219 -50.06 4.05 9.45
N ASP A 220 -50.67 5.21 9.21
CA ASP A 220 -51.67 5.81 10.11
C ASP A 220 -53.02 5.09 9.94
N GLU A 221 -53.22 4.02 10.71
CA GLU A 221 -54.55 3.47 11.08
C GLU A 221 -54.82 3.65 12.57
#